data_AF-A0A3D2XZ22-F1
#
_entry.id   AF-A0A3D2XZ22-F1
#
_cell.length_a   1.000
_cell.length_b   1.000
_cell.length_c   1.000
_cell.angle_alpha   90.00
_cell.angle_beta   90.00
_cell.angle_gamma   90.00
#
_symmetry.space_group_name_H-M   'P 1'
#
loop_
_entity.id
_entity.type
_entity.pdbx_description
1 polymer ?
#
loop_
_entity_poly.entity_id
_entity_poly.type
_entity_poly.pdbx_seq_one_letter_code
_entity_poly.pdbx_strand_id
1 'polypeptide(L)'
;MVKDKVLSVALVCIIALKCMDLYIDFSEDLELIHIIQESVLILISSGLFLFLIIDIRQRSTALKALRADLELSNSKVSQMSEELKRSKRDFFAAVQEQFERWQLTPSEKEVGLFLLKGLSLNEIAELRQTSEKTIRHQASAVYKKSDCTGRHELAAFFFEEMS
;
A
#
# COMPACT_ATOMS: atom_id res chain seq x y z
N MET A 1 -13.57 -13.31 18.94
CA MET A 1 -14.72 -13.14 19.87
C MET A 1 -15.76 -14.24 19.75
N VAL A 2 -16.40 -14.52 18.59
CA VAL A 2 -17.34 -15.66 18.47
C VAL A 2 -16.60 -17.01 18.36
N LYS A 3 -15.44 -17.04 17.70
CA LYS A 3 -14.62 -18.26 17.50
C LYS A 3 -14.08 -18.83 18.81
N ASP A 4 -13.54 -17.96 19.66
CA ASP A 4 -13.00 -18.32 20.97
C ASP A 4 -14.12 -18.82 21.88
N LYS A 5 -15.32 -18.20 21.80
CA LYS A 5 -16.51 -18.65 22.51
C LYS A 5 -16.98 -20.03 22.07
N VAL A 6 -17.00 -20.33 20.76
CA VAL A 6 -17.42 -21.66 20.26
C VAL A 6 -16.42 -22.74 20.68
N LEU A 7 -15.12 -22.46 20.60
CA LEU A 7 -14.08 -23.40 21.04
C LEU A 7 -14.16 -23.64 22.56
N SER A 8 -14.32 -22.58 23.35
CA SER A 8 -14.47 -22.68 24.80
C SER A 8 -15.73 -23.44 25.20
N VAL A 9 -16.87 -23.20 24.53
CA VAL A 9 -18.12 -23.92 24.79
C VAL A 9 -17.97 -25.40 24.44
N ALA A 10 -17.37 -25.73 23.29
CA ALA A 10 -17.11 -27.11 22.90
C ALA A 10 -16.22 -27.85 23.91
N LEU A 11 -15.13 -27.21 24.35
CA LEU A 11 -14.21 -27.77 25.34
C LEU A 11 -14.91 -28.01 26.70
N VAL A 12 -15.72 -27.04 27.15
CA VAL A 12 -16.48 -27.15 28.40
C VAL A 12 -17.50 -28.28 28.33
N CYS A 13 -18.19 -28.46 27.20
CA CYS A 13 -19.11 -29.57 27.00
C CYS A 13 -18.40 -30.93 27.06
N ILE A 14 -17.23 -31.07 26.41
CA ILE A 14 -16.46 -32.32 26.44
C ILE A 14 -15.97 -32.64 27.86
N ILE A 15 -15.50 -31.63 28.60
CA ILE A 15 -15.04 -31.78 29.99
C ILE A 15 -16.21 -32.17 30.91
N ALA A 16 -17.37 -31.52 30.76
CA ALA A 16 -18.55 -31.84 31.57
C ALA A 16 -19.02 -33.29 31.37
N LEU A 17 -19.02 -33.76 30.12
CA LEU A 17 -19.34 -35.15 29.80
C LEU A 17 -18.34 -36.12 30.44
N LYS A 18 -17.02 -35.83 30.37
CA LYS A 18 -16.00 -36.65 31.02
C LYS A 18 -16.08 -36.68 32.55
N CYS A 19 -16.44 -35.58 33.17
CA CYS A 19 -16.67 -35.54 34.61
C CYS A 19 -17.93 -36.33 35.01
N MET A 20 -18.95 -36.33 34.17
CA MET A 20 -20.16 -37.13 34.39
C MET A 20 -19.87 -38.63 34.24
N ASP A 21 -19.09 -39.03 33.24
CA ASP A 21 -18.60 -40.41 33.07
C ASP A 21 -17.85 -40.87 34.32
N LEU A 22 -16.86 -40.08 34.79
CA LEU A 22 -16.05 -40.39 35.98
C LEU A 22 -16.89 -40.56 37.25
N TYR A 23 -17.96 -39.79 37.40
CA TYR A 23 -18.84 -39.86 38.57
C TYR A 23 -19.68 -41.15 38.58
N ILE A 24 -20.14 -41.59 37.42
CA ILE A 24 -20.96 -42.80 37.27
C ILE A 24 -20.08 -44.07 37.41
N ASP A 25 -18.88 -44.04 36.84
CA ASP A 25 -17.85 -45.12 36.91
C ASP A 25 -17.40 -45.40 38.35
N PHE A 26 -17.46 -44.38 39.22
CA PHE A 26 -17.17 -44.54 40.65
C PHE A 26 -18.27 -45.30 41.41
N SER A 27 -19.42 -45.58 40.79
CA SER A 27 -20.61 -46.10 41.48
C SER A 27 -21.11 -47.49 41.04
N GLU A 28 -20.85 -47.99 39.82
CA GLU A 28 -21.33 -49.32 39.37
C GLU A 28 -20.45 -49.98 38.27
N ASP A 29 -20.15 -51.29 38.40
CA ASP A 29 -19.52 -52.18 37.38
C ASP A 29 -20.51 -52.55 36.24
N LEU A 30 -21.11 -51.58 35.54
CA LEU A 30 -22.09 -51.84 34.46
C LEU A 30 -21.54 -51.54 33.06
N GLU A 31 -20.98 -52.57 32.41
CA GLU A 31 -20.32 -52.52 31.10
C GLU A 31 -21.16 -51.88 29.97
N LEU A 32 -22.50 -52.00 30.00
CA LEU A 32 -23.37 -51.49 28.91
C LEU A 32 -23.59 -49.97 28.96
N ILE A 33 -23.51 -49.34 30.14
CA ILE A 33 -23.71 -47.88 30.28
C ILE A 33 -22.48 -47.14 29.75
N HIS A 34 -21.27 -47.64 30.04
CA HIS A 34 -20.01 -47.10 29.51
C HIS A 34 -19.96 -47.09 27.98
N ILE A 35 -20.37 -48.18 27.33
CA ILE A 35 -20.35 -48.30 25.86
C ILE A 35 -21.29 -47.28 25.19
N ILE A 36 -22.47 -47.06 25.76
CA ILE A 36 -23.43 -46.08 25.22
C ILE A 36 -22.89 -44.66 25.39
N GLN A 37 -22.26 -44.34 26.52
CA GLN A 37 -21.68 -43.03 26.78
C GLN A 37 -20.49 -42.72 25.88
N GLU A 38 -19.58 -43.68 25.69
CA GLU A 38 -18.44 -43.53 24.75
C GLU A 38 -18.94 -43.30 23.32
N SER A 39 -19.99 -44.00 22.91
CA SER A 39 -20.61 -43.82 21.59
C SER A 39 -21.20 -42.41 21.42
N VAL A 40 -21.85 -41.88 22.45
CA VAL A 40 -22.40 -40.50 22.46
C VAL A 40 -21.28 -39.46 22.41
N LEU A 41 -20.19 -39.66 23.15
CA LEU A 41 -19.03 -38.76 23.15
C LEU A 41 -18.37 -38.69 21.75
N ILE A 42 -18.23 -39.84 21.09
CA ILE A 42 -17.66 -39.94 19.74
C ILE A 42 -18.57 -39.21 18.73
N LEU A 43 -19.90 -39.38 18.83
CA LEU A 43 -20.84 -38.69 17.94
C LEU A 43 -20.79 -37.16 18.10
N ILE A 44 -20.75 -36.66 19.34
CA ILE A 44 -20.65 -35.21 19.62
C ILE A 44 -19.31 -34.65 19.11
N SER A 45 -18.21 -35.37 19.36
CA SER A 45 -16.87 -34.98 18.93
C SER A 45 -16.74 -34.97 17.41
N SER A 46 -17.29 -35.97 16.73
CA SER A 46 -17.33 -36.06 15.26
C SER A 46 -18.14 -34.91 14.65
N GLY A 47 -19.30 -34.58 15.21
CA GLY A 47 -20.12 -33.45 14.77
C GLY A 47 -19.41 -32.10 14.92
N LEU A 48 -18.76 -31.87 16.06
CA LEU A 48 -17.94 -30.67 16.30
C LEU A 48 -16.76 -30.57 15.33
N PHE A 49 -16.10 -31.69 15.04
CA PHE A 49 -14.99 -31.74 14.11
C PHE A 49 -15.42 -31.37 12.68
N LEU A 50 -16.54 -31.92 12.21
CA LEU A 50 -17.10 -31.57 10.89
C LEU A 50 -17.51 -30.10 10.82
N PHE A 51 -18.15 -29.57 11.87
CA PHE A 51 -18.52 -28.16 11.95
C PHE A 51 -17.30 -27.23 11.87
N LEU A 52 -16.22 -27.54 12.60
CA LEU A 52 -14.97 -26.76 12.55
C LEU A 52 -14.32 -26.81 11.17
N ILE A 53 -14.32 -27.97 10.49
CA ILE A 53 -13.79 -28.08 9.13
C ILE A 53 -14.55 -27.17 8.17
N ILE A 54 -15.88 -27.13 8.25
CA ILE A 54 -16.72 -26.28 7.39
C ILE A 54 -16.46 -24.80 7.68
N ASP A 55 -16.39 -24.41 8.96
CA ASP A 55 -16.12 -23.03 9.38
C ASP A 55 -14.73 -22.55 8.94
N ILE A 56 -13.69 -23.39 9.07
CA ILE A 56 -12.33 -23.08 8.59
C ILE A 56 -12.31 -22.90 7.07
N ARG A 57 -13.03 -23.76 6.33
CA ARG A 57 -13.13 -23.66 4.87
C ARG A 57 -13.83 -22.38 4.43
N GLN A 58 -14.92 -21.99 5.07
CA GLN A 58 -15.63 -20.74 4.75
C GLN A 58 -14.76 -19.50 5.02
N ARG A 59 -14.01 -19.48 6.13
CA ARG A 59 -13.10 -18.37 6.48
C ARG A 59 -11.92 -18.24 5.52
N SER A 60 -11.39 -19.36 5.03
CA SER A 60 -10.29 -19.37 4.07
C SER A 60 -10.68 -18.64 2.77
N THR A 61 -11.92 -18.84 2.32
CA THR A 61 -12.45 -18.20 1.11
C THR A 61 -12.63 -16.69 1.29
N ALA A 62 -13.15 -16.25 2.44
CA ALA A 62 -13.32 -14.82 2.74
C ALA A 62 -11.98 -14.07 2.83
N LEU A 63 -10.97 -14.68 3.45
CA LEU A 63 -9.61 -14.11 3.51
C LEU A 63 -8.90 -14.08 2.16
N LYS A 64 -9.14 -15.08 1.29
CA LYS A 64 -8.60 -15.10 -0.08
C LYS A 64 -9.24 -14.02 -0.95
N ALA A 65 -10.55 -13.83 -0.86
CA ALA A 65 -11.26 -12.78 -1.58
C ALA A 65 -10.75 -11.38 -1.19
N LEU A 66 -10.54 -11.13 0.11
CA LEU A 66 -10.02 -9.85 0.57
C LEU A 66 -8.57 -9.59 0.14
N ARG A 67 -7.72 -10.62 0.12
CA ARG A 67 -6.34 -10.49 -0.39
C ARG A 67 -6.29 -10.23 -1.90
N ALA A 68 -7.15 -10.89 -2.68
CA ALA A 68 -7.23 -10.68 -4.12
C ALA A 68 -7.64 -9.22 -4.46
N ASP A 69 -8.54 -8.64 -3.68
CA ASP A 69 -8.97 -7.24 -3.86
C ASP A 69 -7.84 -6.23 -3.53
N LEU A 70 -7.06 -6.51 -2.48
CA LEU A 70 -5.87 -5.72 -2.14
C LEU A 70 -4.77 -5.79 -3.22
N GLU A 71 -4.56 -6.97 -3.83
CA GLU A 71 -3.61 -7.13 -4.93
C GLU A 71 -4.03 -6.38 -6.20
N LEU A 72 -5.33 -6.38 -6.52
CA LEU A 72 -5.90 -5.61 -7.62
C LEU A 72 -5.76 -4.09 -7.40
N SER A 73 -5.99 -3.61 -6.17
CA SER A 73 -5.82 -2.18 -5.87
C SER A 73 -4.36 -1.73 -5.89
N ASN A 74 -3.43 -2.54 -5.38
CA ASN A 74 -2.00 -2.20 -5.38
C ASN A 74 -1.39 -2.22 -6.78
N SER A 75 -1.80 -3.17 -7.63
CA SER A 75 -1.32 -3.25 -9.02
C SER A 75 -1.77 -2.07 -9.87
N LYS A 76 -2.98 -1.54 -9.61
CA LYS A 76 -3.46 -0.33 -10.30
C LYS A 76 -2.69 0.93 -9.91
N VAL A 77 -2.34 1.08 -8.63
CA VAL A 77 -1.51 2.18 -8.14
C VAL A 77 -0.08 2.09 -8.71
N SER A 78 0.50 0.89 -8.79
CA SER A 78 1.85 0.72 -9.31
C SER A 78 1.92 0.99 -10.82
N GLN A 79 0.97 0.51 -11.62
CA GLN A 79 0.94 0.75 -13.07
C GLN A 79 0.73 2.22 -13.41
N MET A 80 -0.22 2.90 -12.76
CA MET A 80 -0.39 4.34 -12.92
C MET A 80 0.88 5.10 -12.50
N SER A 81 1.59 4.63 -11.48
CA SER A 81 2.85 5.25 -11.06
C SER A 81 3.98 5.04 -12.09
N GLU A 82 4.05 3.90 -12.77
CA GLU A 82 5.11 3.61 -13.74
C GLU A 82 4.92 4.37 -15.06
N GLU A 83 3.70 4.46 -15.59
CA GLU A 83 3.40 5.27 -16.77
C GLU A 83 3.66 6.77 -16.50
N LEU A 84 3.22 7.27 -15.34
CA LEU A 84 3.48 8.65 -14.92
C LEU A 84 4.97 8.89 -14.67
N LYS A 85 5.71 7.94 -14.07
CA LYS A 85 7.16 8.05 -13.88
C LYS A 85 7.90 8.08 -15.20
N ARG A 86 7.49 7.24 -16.16
CA ARG A 86 8.10 7.21 -17.49
C ARG A 86 7.90 8.53 -18.23
N SER A 87 6.65 9.03 -18.28
CA SER A 87 6.34 10.32 -18.90
C SER A 87 7.10 11.47 -18.23
N LYS A 88 7.18 11.50 -16.89
CA LYS A 88 7.97 12.50 -16.15
C LYS A 88 9.46 12.40 -16.48
N ARG A 89 10.02 11.19 -16.55
CA ARG A 89 11.44 10.98 -16.86
C ARG A 89 11.77 11.47 -18.26
N ASP A 90 10.93 11.14 -19.23
CA ASP A 90 11.12 11.53 -20.63
C ASP A 90 11.03 13.06 -20.77
N PHE A 91 10.12 13.71 -20.02
CA PHE A 91 10.06 15.17 -19.90
C PHE A 91 11.32 15.79 -19.29
N PHE A 92 11.79 15.29 -18.13
CA PHE A 92 12.99 15.83 -17.50
C PHE A 92 14.24 15.62 -18.36
N ALA A 93 14.31 14.53 -19.13
CA ALA A 93 15.38 14.30 -20.09
C ALA A 93 15.39 15.35 -21.21
N ALA A 94 14.23 15.65 -21.80
CA ALA A 94 14.11 16.69 -22.83
C ALA A 94 14.49 18.08 -22.30
N VAL A 95 14.06 18.43 -21.08
CA VAL A 95 14.45 19.70 -20.43
C VAL A 95 15.96 19.79 -20.23
N GLN A 96 16.57 18.71 -19.74
CA GLN A 96 18.00 18.66 -19.50
C GLN A 96 18.81 18.81 -20.79
N GLU A 97 18.37 18.15 -21.87
CA GLU A 97 19.00 18.25 -23.19
C GLU A 97 18.95 19.70 -23.71
N GLN A 98 17.80 20.37 -23.59
CA GLN A 98 17.67 21.77 -24.01
C GLN A 98 18.56 22.70 -23.17
N PHE A 99 18.63 22.46 -21.86
CA PHE A 99 19.54 23.19 -20.98
C PHE A 99 21.02 22.98 -21.33
N GLU A 100 21.38 21.83 -21.89
CA GLU A 100 22.71 21.56 -22.42
C GLU A 100 22.96 22.30 -23.74
N ARG A 101 21.97 22.34 -24.64
CA ARG A 101 22.05 23.15 -25.88
C ARG A 101 22.27 24.63 -25.60
N TRP A 102 21.61 25.17 -24.58
CA TRP A 102 21.79 26.56 -24.14
C TRP A 102 23.07 26.79 -23.32
N GLN A 103 23.87 25.75 -23.07
CA GLN A 103 25.12 25.81 -22.31
C GLN A 103 24.92 26.48 -20.93
N LEU A 104 23.85 26.08 -20.24
CA LEU A 104 23.59 26.54 -18.88
C LEU A 104 24.58 25.91 -17.90
N THR A 105 25.08 26.70 -16.96
CA THR A 105 25.88 26.22 -15.83
C THR A 105 25.00 25.42 -14.85
N PRO A 106 25.57 24.57 -13.99
CA PRO A 106 24.78 23.79 -13.03
C PRO A 106 23.83 24.65 -12.17
N SER A 107 24.29 25.84 -11.74
CA SER A 107 23.46 26.78 -10.98
C SER A 107 22.34 27.41 -11.81
N GLU A 108 22.58 27.68 -13.10
CA GLU A 108 21.55 28.20 -14.01
C GLU A 108 20.51 27.13 -14.35
N LYS A 109 20.93 25.86 -14.52
CA LYS A 109 20.02 24.72 -14.75
C LYS A 109 19.04 24.55 -13.58
N GLU A 110 19.53 24.63 -12.34
CA GLU A 110 18.68 24.57 -11.16
C GLU A 110 17.65 25.70 -11.13
N VAL A 111 18.08 26.94 -11.37
CA VAL A 111 17.18 28.10 -11.42
C VAL A 111 16.17 27.96 -12.57
N GLY A 112 16.62 27.57 -13.76
CA GLY A 112 15.74 27.30 -14.91
C GLY A 112 14.68 26.26 -14.59
N LEU A 113 15.05 25.18 -13.91
CA LEU A 113 14.11 24.14 -13.49
C LEU A 113 13.05 24.66 -12.51
N PHE A 114 13.45 25.52 -11.56
CA PHE A 114 12.50 26.12 -10.63
C PHE A 114 11.57 27.14 -11.30
N LEU A 115 12.07 27.88 -12.29
CA LEU A 115 11.27 28.79 -13.09
C LEU A 115 10.20 28.02 -13.89
N LEU A 116 10.55 26.87 -14.47
CA LEU A 116 9.58 25.98 -15.15
C LEU A 116 8.54 25.39 -14.20
N LYS A 117 8.91 25.15 -12.94
CA LYS A 117 7.97 24.76 -11.88
C LYS A 117 7.05 25.91 -11.43
N GLY A 118 7.24 27.12 -11.96
CA GLY A 118 6.41 28.29 -11.65
C GLY A 118 6.80 29.05 -10.38
N LEU A 119 7.91 28.68 -9.73
CA LEU A 119 8.39 29.36 -8.53
C LEU A 119 8.81 30.81 -8.84
N SER A 120 8.53 31.70 -7.90
CA SER A 120 9.00 33.09 -7.92
C SER A 120 10.48 33.18 -7.56
N LEU A 121 11.14 34.28 -7.95
CA LEU A 121 12.55 34.51 -7.62
C LEU A 121 12.81 34.51 -6.11
N ASN A 122 11.83 34.96 -5.31
CA ASN A 122 11.89 34.95 -3.85
C ASN A 122 11.85 33.52 -3.29
N GLU A 123 10.93 32.69 -3.75
CA GLU A 123 10.83 31.29 -3.31
C GLU A 123 12.09 30.50 -3.71
N ILE A 124 12.65 30.78 -4.88
CA ILE A 124 13.91 30.16 -5.33
C ILE A 124 15.09 30.61 -4.46
N ALA A 125 15.13 31.89 -4.09
CA ALA A 125 16.17 32.45 -3.23
C ALA A 125 16.12 31.81 -1.84
N GLU A 126 14.92 31.63 -1.28
CA GLU A 126 14.68 30.95 -0.01
C GLU A 126 15.08 29.46 -0.08
N LEU A 127 14.64 28.74 -1.13
CA LEU A 127 14.98 27.33 -1.35
C LEU A 127 16.49 27.09 -1.50
N ARG A 128 17.19 27.98 -2.21
CA ARG A 128 18.64 27.88 -2.44
C ARG A 128 19.48 28.58 -1.37
N GLN A 129 18.85 29.13 -0.33
CA GLN A 129 19.50 29.89 0.75
C GLN A 129 20.48 30.96 0.20
N THR A 130 20.06 31.70 -0.82
CA THR A 130 20.87 32.72 -1.47
C THR A 130 20.08 34.02 -1.65
N SER A 131 20.74 35.09 -2.08
CA SER A 131 20.06 36.38 -2.26
C SER A 131 19.17 36.38 -3.50
N GLU A 132 18.02 37.05 -3.44
CA GLU A 132 17.15 37.27 -4.60
C GLU A 132 17.91 37.95 -5.75
N LYS A 133 18.86 38.84 -5.44
CA LYS A 133 19.72 39.48 -6.44
C LYS A 133 20.55 38.44 -7.22
N THR A 134 21.08 37.43 -6.55
CA THR A 134 21.83 36.32 -7.17
C THR A 134 20.92 35.49 -8.06
N ILE A 135 19.72 35.13 -7.59
CA ILE A 135 18.74 34.37 -8.38
C ILE A 135 18.28 35.17 -9.60
N ARG A 136 18.03 36.48 -9.44
CA ARG A 136 17.65 37.37 -10.54
C ARG A 136 18.73 37.42 -11.62
N HIS A 137 20.00 37.53 -11.22
CA HIS A 137 21.12 37.48 -12.15
C HIS A 137 21.19 36.14 -12.91
N GLN A 138 21.03 35.02 -12.20
CA GLN A 138 21.02 33.68 -12.81
C GLN A 138 19.82 33.50 -13.74
N ALA A 139 18.63 33.96 -13.37
CA ALA A 139 17.42 33.92 -14.21
C ALA A 139 17.60 34.77 -15.48
N SER A 140 18.15 35.98 -15.37
CA SER A 140 18.49 36.81 -16.54
C SER A 140 19.49 36.11 -17.48
N ALA A 141 20.47 35.39 -16.93
CA ALA A 141 21.39 34.61 -17.75
C ALA A 141 20.71 33.45 -18.47
N VAL A 142 19.77 32.75 -17.81
CA VAL A 142 18.94 31.72 -18.44
C VAL A 142 18.14 32.31 -19.60
N TYR A 143 17.39 33.40 -19.36
CA TYR A 143 16.59 34.07 -20.39
C TYR A 143 17.43 34.50 -21.61
N LYS A 144 18.61 35.08 -21.36
CA LYS A 144 19.51 35.51 -22.42
C LYS A 144 20.08 34.33 -23.24
N LYS A 145 20.33 33.19 -22.60
CA LYS A 145 20.88 31.99 -23.25
C LYS A 145 19.81 31.16 -23.97
N SER A 146 18.56 31.25 -23.53
CA SER A 146 17.40 30.60 -24.14
C SER A 146 16.70 31.47 -25.19
N ASP A 147 17.23 32.67 -25.47
CA ASP A 147 16.61 33.68 -26.34
C ASP A 147 15.16 34.04 -25.94
N CYS A 148 14.84 33.91 -24.65
CA CYS A 148 13.53 34.24 -24.11
C CYS A 148 13.59 35.60 -23.41
N THR A 149 12.55 36.43 -23.52
CA THR A 149 12.45 37.73 -22.84
C THR A 149 12.01 37.62 -21.38
N GLY A 150 11.47 36.47 -20.95
CA GLY A 150 11.12 36.23 -19.54
C GLY A 150 10.45 34.90 -19.24
N ARG A 151 9.90 34.78 -18.02
CA ARG A 151 9.33 33.53 -17.48
C ARG A 151 8.22 32.94 -18.34
N HIS A 152 7.33 33.79 -18.87
CA HIS A 152 6.18 33.33 -19.65
C HIS A 152 6.60 32.77 -21.01
N GLU A 153 7.58 33.40 -21.66
CA GLU A 153 8.12 32.93 -22.94
C GLU A 153 8.97 31.68 -22.76
N LEU A 154 9.75 31.60 -21.68
CA LEU A 154 10.45 30.36 -21.32
C LEU A 154 9.45 29.20 -21.11
N ALA A 155 8.35 29.43 -20.40
CA ALA A 155 7.33 28.41 -20.23
C ALA A 155 6.66 28.03 -21.56
N ALA A 156 6.31 29.03 -22.40
CA ALA A 156 5.72 28.81 -23.71
C ALA A 156 6.63 28.00 -24.64
N PHE A 157 7.93 28.28 -24.66
CA PHE A 157 8.92 27.52 -25.42
C PHE A 157 8.87 26.02 -25.10
N PHE A 158 8.84 25.66 -23.81
CA PHE A 158 8.74 24.26 -23.42
C PHE A 158 7.38 23.64 -23.72
N PHE A 159 6.29 24.42 -23.76
CA PHE A 159 4.99 23.92 -24.20
C PHE A 159 4.94 23.66 -25.71
N GLU A 160 5.55 24.51 -26.54
CA GLU A 160 5.60 24.34 -28.00
C GLU A 160 6.51 23.19 -28.43
N GLU A 161 7.66 22.99 -27.79
CA GLU A 161 8.54 21.84 -28.04
C GLU A 161 7.93 20.50 -27.59
N MET A 162 6.87 20.54 -26.78
CA MET A 162 6.16 19.36 -26.27
C MET A 162 4.83 19.07 -26.95
N SER A 163 4.34 19.98 -27.82
CA SER A 163 3.12 19.82 -28.61
C SER A 163 3.41 19.16 -29.96
#